data_AF-A0A919M4E0-F1
#
_entry.id   AF-A0A919M4E0-F1
#
_cell.length_a   1.000
_cell.length_b   1.000
_cell.length_c   1.000
_cell.angle_alpha   90.00
_cell.angle_beta   90.00
_cell.angle_gamma   90.00
#
_symmetry.space_group_name_H-M   'P 1'
#
loop_
_entity.id
_entity.type
_entity.pdbx_description
1 polymer ?
#
loop_
_entity_poly.entity_id
_entity_poly.type
_entity_poly.pdbx_seq_one_letter_code
_entity_poly.pdbx_strand_id
1 'polypeptide(L)'
;MNPVLVPTNDVNSEHGILVMWFAEDGAEVEKDELLAEVETSKAVLEVLAPVAGVLLHGAAKGTEVPLSQPIAHLFADSAARTSYVEQQAALVAERPTAGPRATVKAQQRAAELGIDLATLGLDRLITVKDVEATVAVPVTAPADLPVPLPGAPGRQRILIVGAALGATQVLDILAGSTTQQAVAIVDDDASRWGATVHGIPVVGGSSLVGSLFADGSYDAAIIAIGRSPAVRAKFRALCADAGVPLANAIDPTAKIATDVTIGQGNIVCAFCHLATGVRVGDNNFFSAYNSFDHHSVIGDDNASGPSVVTSGKVTIGSRIRFGTGIFIEPDVVVGDDAAIASGAVIVSSVPAEHAVKTKIVTTTVVPLRR
;
A
#
# COMPACT_ATOMS: atom_id res chain seq x y z
N MET A 1 39.82 -20.30 -2.03
CA MET A 1 38.44 -19.80 -1.87
C MET A 1 37.78 -19.82 -3.24
N ASN A 2 36.84 -20.73 -3.44
CA ASN A 2 36.14 -20.90 -4.72
C ASN A 2 34.72 -20.33 -4.58
N PRO A 3 34.30 -19.39 -5.45
CA PRO A 3 32.95 -18.84 -5.39
C PRO A 3 31.91 -19.85 -5.88
N VAL A 4 30.77 -19.89 -5.21
CA VAL A 4 29.59 -20.64 -5.64
C VAL A 4 28.60 -19.67 -6.27
N LEU A 5 28.44 -19.77 -7.59
CA LEU A 5 27.54 -18.92 -8.38
C LEU A 5 26.24 -19.66 -8.69
N VAL A 6 25.14 -18.92 -8.79
CA VAL A 6 23.88 -19.48 -9.29
C VAL A 6 24.02 -19.71 -10.80
N PRO A 7 23.70 -20.91 -11.33
CA PRO A 7 23.83 -21.18 -12.76
C PRO A 7 22.79 -20.37 -13.55
N THR A 8 23.25 -19.34 -14.26
CA THR A 8 22.39 -18.45 -15.05
C THR A 8 22.25 -18.94 -16.49
N ASN A 9 21.23 -19.75 -16.77
CA ASN A 9 20.80 -20.04 -18.15
C ASN A 9 19.78 -19.01 -18.69
N ASP A 10 19.44 -18.01 -17.87
CA ASP A 10 18.38 -17.04 -18.10
C ASP A 10 18.95 -15.62 -18.18
N VAL A 11 18.82 -14.99 -19.35
CA VAL A 11 19.41 -13.68 -19.67
C VAL A 11 18.66 -12.48 -19.06
N ASN A 12 17.51 -12.68 -18.40
CA ASN A 12 16.65 -11.59 -17.92
C ASN A 12 16.38 -11.57 -16.40
N SER A 13 17.04 -12.43 -15.60
CA SER A 13 16.90 -12.41 -14.14
C SER A 13 18.19 -11.89 -13.51
N GLU A 14 18.13 -10.71 -12.87
CA GLU A 14 19.29 -10.14 -12.17
C GLU A 14 19.36 -10.60 -10.70
N HIS A 15 18.23 -11.03 -10.12
CA HIS A 15 18.08 -11.41 -8.71
C HIS A 15 17.24 -12.70 -8.56
N GLY A 16 17.47 -13.44 -7.49
CA GLY A 16 16.68 -14.62 -7.08
C GLY A 16 16.55 -14.70 -5.56
N ILE A 17 15.60 -15.50 -5.07
CA ILE A 17 15.39 -15.73 -3.63
C ILE A 17 16.05 -17.05 -3.27
N LEU A 18 16.89 -17.05 -2.24
CA LEU A 18 17.48 -18.27 -1.70
C LEU A 18 16.42 -19.03 -0.88
N VAL A 19 15.86 -20.09 -1.45
CA VAL A 19 14.75 -20.84 -0.87
C VAL A 19 15.24 -21.77 0.24
N MET A 20 16.36 -22.44 0.01
CA MET A 20 16.87 -23.45 0.92
C MET A 20 18.37 -23.69 0.73
N TRP A 21 19.04 -24.02 1.83
CA TRP A 21 20.35 -24.68 1.84
C TRP A 21 20.15 -26.16 2.15
N PHE A 22 20.80 -27.04 1.39
CA PHE A 22 20.82 -28.48 1.62
C PHE A 22 22.03 -28.93 2.45
N ALA A 23 23.09 -28.11 2.48
CA ALA A 23 24.26 -28.30 3.33
C ALA A 23 24.38 -27.19 4.39
N GLU A 24 24.70 -27.56 5.62
CA GLU A 24 24.90 -26.62 6.73
C GLU A 24 26.13 -25.73 6.52
N ASP A 25 26.13 -24.54 7.13
CA ASP A 25 27.28 -23.65 7.07
C ASP A 25 28.48 -24.30 7.80
N GLY A 26 29.58 -24.50 7.08
CA GLY A 26 30.76 -25.22 7.57
C GLY A 26 30.78 -26.72 7.28
N ALA A 27 29.79 -27.27 6.57
CA ALA A 27 29.82 -28.65 6.14
C ALA A 27 30.92 -28.89 5.08
N GLU A 28 31.50 -30.10 5.10
CA GLU A 28 32.30 -30.64 3.99
C GLU A 28 31.35 -31.13 2.90
N VAL A 29 31.59 -30.70 1.67
CA VAL A 29 30.78 -31.04 0.49
C VAL A 29 31.67 -31.53 -0.63
N GLU A 30 31.16 -32.44 -1.45
CA GLU A 30 31.84 -32.99 -2.62
C GLU A 30 31.52 -32.18 -3.88
N LYS A 31 32.34 -32.34 -4.93
CA LYS A 31 32.07 -31.71 -6.22
C LYS A 31 30.73 -32.22 -6.79
N ASP A 32 29.96 -31.31 -7.37
CA ASP A 32 28.64 -31.53 -7.97
C ASP A 32 27.54 -31.88 -6.96
N GLU A 33 27.82 -31.77 -5.64
CA GLU A 33 26.82 -31.91 -4.58
C GLU A 33 25.82 -30.73 -4.58
N LEU A 34 24.54 -31.00 -4.31
CA LEU A 34 23.50 -29.98 -4.24
C LEU A 34 23.65 -29.14 -2.97
N LEU A 35 23.91 -27.84 -3.14
CA LEU A 35 24.13 -26.92 -2.02
C LEU A 35 22.90 -26.12 -1.66
N ALA A 36 22.22 -25.58 -2.66
CA ALA A 36 21.14 -24.63 -2.44
C ALA A 36 20.11 -24.63 -3.57
N GLU A 37 18.94 -24.09 -3.25
CA GLU A 37 17.86 -23.82 -4.20
C GLU A 37 17.61 -22.31 -4.27
N VAL A 38 17.68 -21.75 -5.49
CA VAL A 38 17.43 -20.34 -5.75
C VAL A 38 16.24 -20.19 -6.68
N GLU A 39 15.16 -19.62 -6.18
CA GLU A 39 13.97 -19.33 -6.97
C GLU A 39 14.12 -17.98 -7.66
N THR A 40 14.08 -17.99 -8.99
CA THR A 40 14.00 -16.78 -9.80
C THR A 40 12.56 -16.53 -10.22
N SER A 41 12.33 -15.41 -10.93
CA SER A 41 11.00 -15.11 -11.46
C SER A 41 10.43 -16.18 -12.42
N LYS A 42 11.31 -17.01 -13.02
CA LYS A 42 11.01 -17.92 -14.14
C LYS A 42 11.26 -19.39 -13.84
N ALA A 43 12.19 -19.69 -12.95
CA ALA A 43 12.58 -21.07 -12.64
C ALA A 43 13.17 -21.17 -11.23
N VAL A 44 13.05 -22.34 -10.67
CA VAL A 44 13.84 -22.79 -9.51
C VAL A 44 15.17 -23.32 -10.04
N LEU A 45 16.27 -22.79 -9.51
CA LEU A 45 17.63 -23.12 -9.93
C LEU A 45 18.32 -23.89 -8.81
N GLU A 46 18.80 -25.07 -9.14
CA GLU A 46 19.65 -25.88 -8.27
C GLU A 46 21.09 -25.36 -8.35
N VAL A 47 21.68 -25.07 -7.19
CA VAL A 47 23.07 -24.61 -7.08
C VAL A 47 23.93 -25.76 -6.59
N LEU A 48 24.81 -26.23 -7.46
CA LEU A 48 25.73 -27.34 -7.18
C LEU A 48 27.12 -26.83 -6.76
N ALA A 49 27.85 -27.64 -6.01
CA ALA A 49 29.21 -27.37 -5.60
C ALA A 49 30.18 -27.45 -6.80
N PRO A 50 30.88 -26.36 -7.19
CA PRO A 50 31.80 -26.40 -8.32
C PRO A 50 33.06 -27.26 -8.07
N VAL A 51 33.42 -27.46 -6.80
CA VAL A 51 34.55 -28.26 -6.32
C VAL A 51 34.21 -28.85 -4.94
N ALA A 52 34.97 -29.84 -4.49
CA ALA A 52 34.90 -30.28 -3.09
C ALA A 52 35.51 -29.21 -2.15
N GLY A 53 34.99 -29.11 -0.92
CA GLY A 53 35.52 -28.20 0.08
C GLY A 53 34.59 -27.96 1.28
N VAL A 54 34.97 -27.00 2.12
CA VAL A 54 34.17 -26.59 3.29
C VAL A 54 33.33 -25.37 2.94
N LEU A 55 32.02 -25.46 3.13
CA LEU A 55 31.03 -24.45 2.75
C LEU A 55 31.02 -23.25 3.70
N LEU A 56 30.94 -22.04 3.14
CA LEU A 56 30.62 -20.81 3.84
C LEU A 56 29.41 -20.15 3.17
N HIS A 57 28.29 -20.02 3.89
CA HIS A 57 27.09 -19.35 3.37
C HIS A 57 27.35 -17.84 3.21
N GLY A 58 26.94 -17.28 2.07
CA GLY A 58 27.01 -15.84 1.80
C GLY A 58 25.71 -15.09 2.06
N ALA A 59 24.60 -15.82 2.26
CA ALA A 59 23.27 -15.26 2.44
C ALA A 59 22.37 -16.19 3.29
N ALA A 60 21.43 -15.59 4.02
CA ALA A 60 20.47 -16.33 4.82
C ALA A 60 19.31 -16.85 3.96
N LYS A 61 18.70 -17.97 4.35
CA LYS A 61 17.47 -18.46 3.74
C LYS A 61 16.40 -17.35 3.72
N GLY A 62 15.73 -17.20 2.58
CA GLY A 62 14.67 -16.21 2.35
C GLY A 62 15.18 -14.82 1.96
N THR A 63 16.49 -14.61 1.83
CA THR A 63 17.04 -13.36 1.31
C THR A 63 17.10 -13.34 -0.21
N GLU A 64 16.89 -12.15 -0.77
CA GLU A 64 17.10 -11.89 -2.19
C GLU A 64 18.61 -11.74 -2.45
N VAL A 65 19.11 -12.53 -3.40
CA VAL A 65 20.51 -12.59 -3.79
C VAL A 65 20.67 -12.16 -5.26
N PRO A 66 21.65 -11.30 -5.59
CA PRO A 66 21.96 -10.98 -6.98
C PRO A 66 22.59 -12.20 -7.66
N LEU A 67 22.07 -12.61 -8.81
CA LEU A 67 22.56 -13.81 -9.53
C LEU A 67 23.98 -13.60 -10.12
N SER A 68 24.43 -12.35 -10.20
CA SER A 68 25.76 -11.97 -10.64
C SER A 68 26.85 -12.06 -9.56
N GLN A 69 26.49 -12.35 -8.31
CA GLN A 69 27.44 -12.47 -7.19
C GLN A 69 27.43 -13.88 -6.58
N PRO A 70 28.54 -14.30 -5.94
CA PRO A 70 28.57 -15.56 -5.21
C PRO A 70 27.57 -15.59 -4.06
N ILE A 71 26.84 -16.69 -3.95
CA ILE A 71 25.92 -16.92 -2.82
C ILE A 71 26.58 -17.71 -1.68
N ALA A 72 27.74 -18.29 -1.94
CA ALA A 72 28.57 -19.00 -0.97
C ALA A 72 30.03 -19.10 -1.47
N HIS A 73 30.91 -19.56 -0.59
CA HIS A 73 32.30 -19.85 -0.90
C HIS A 73 32.72 -21.22 -0.36
N LEU A 74 33.59 -21.91 -1.10
CA LEU A 74 34.20 -23.17 -0.71
C LEU A 74 35.68 -22.99 -0.40
N PHE A 75 36.11 -23.57 0.72
CA PHE A 75 37.48 -23.53 1.23
C PHE A 75 38.12 -24.92 1.18
N ALA A 76 39.45 -24.97 1.12
CA ALA A 76 40.18 -26.23 1.04
C ALA A 76 40.02 -27.09 2.30
N ASP A 77 39.89 -26.44 3.46
CA ASP A 77 39.70 -27.07 4.76
C ASP A 77 39.03 -26.10 5.74
N SER A 78 38.64 -26.63 6.91
CA SER A 78 37.98 -25.85 7.97
C SER A 78 38.87 -24.77 8.56
N ALA A 79 40.20 -24.94 8.55
CA ALA A 79 41.13 -23.95 9.07
C ALA A 79 41.19 -22.70 8.17
N ALA A 80 41.24 -22.89 6.85
CA ALA A 80 41.20 -21.82 5.85
C ALA A 80 39.89 -21.03 5.89
N ARG A 81 38.75 -21.71 6.10
CA ARG A 81 37.44 -21.05 6.32
C ARG A 81 37.47 -20.21 7.59
N THR A 82 37.93 -20.79 8.70
CA THR A 82 37.94 -20.11 10.01
C THR A 82 38.83 -18.87 9.98
N SER A 83 40.05 -18.98 9.44
CA SER A 83 40.95 -17.82 9.30
C SER A 83 40.34 -16.72 8.42
N TYR A 84 39.59 -17.08 7.37
CA TYR A 84 38.89 -16.09 6.53
C TYR A 84 37.77 -15.39 7.29
N VAL A 85 36.95 -16.14 8.04
CA VAL A 85 35.85 -15.59 8.86
C VAL A 85 36.40 -14.66 9.95
N GLU A 86 37.49 -15.04 10.62
CA GLU A 86 38.15 -14.22 11.65
C GLU A 86 38.74 -12.94 11.07
N GLN A 87 39.37 -13.01 9.89
CA GLN A 87 39.89 -11.83 9.18
C GLN A 87 38.76 -10.88 8.76
N GLN A 88 37.63 -11.40 8.26
CA GLN A 88 36.46 -10.59 7.91
C GLN A 88 35.82 -9.95 9.14
N ALA A 89 35.71 -10.69 10.25
CA ALA A 89 35.19 -10.15 11.52
C ALA A 89 36.08 -9.01 12.06
N ALA A 90 37.40 -9.14 11.95
CA ALA A 90 38.36 -8.09 12.32
C ALA A 90 38.23 -6.85 11.41
N LEU A 91 38.04 -7.03 10.10
CA LEU A 91 37.83 -5.94 9.13
C LEU A 91 36.48 -5.21 9.31
N VAL A 92 35.45 -5.90 9.81
CA VAL A 92 34.15 -5.30 10.13
C VAL A 92 34.18 -4.54 11.46
N ALA A 93 34.98 -4.99 12.43
CA ALA A 93 35.16 -4.31 13.71
C ALA A 93 35.87 -2.94 13.61
N GLU A 94 36.63 -2.69 12.53
CA GLU A 94 37.32 -1.41 12.27
C GLU A 94 36.52 -0.41 11.41
N ARG A 95 35.29 -0.74 10.99
CA ARG A 95 34.45 0.19 10.21
C ARG A 95 33.61 1.11 11.11
N PRO A 96 33.52 2.43 10.81
CA PRO A 96 32.56 3.31 11.48
C PRO A 96 31.13 2.82 11.25
N THR A 97 30.27 3.01 12.25
CA THR A 97 28.85 2.65 12.25
C THR A 97 28.14 3.08 10.96
N ALA A 98 27.40 2.12 10.38
CA ALA A 98 26.59 2.32 9.19
C ALA A 98 25.69 3.57 9.32
N GLY A 99 25.58 4.31 8.21
CA GLY A 99 24.75 5.50 8.13
C GLY A 99 23.25 5.22 8.39
N PRO A 100 22.43 6.28 8.38
CA PRO A 100 21.02 6.21 8.75
C PRO A 100 20.26 5.18 7.92
N ARG A 101 19.47 4.32 8.57
CA ARG A 101 18.58 3.35 7.88
C ARG A 101 17.53 4.12 7.08
N ALA A 102 17.59 4.08 5.75
CA ALA A 102 16.67 4.77 4.86
C ALA A 102 16.19 3.90 3.70
N THR A 103 14.95 4.12 3.22
CA THR A 103 14.45 3.47 1.99
C THR A 103 15.20 3.99 0.76
N VAL A 104 15.34 3.19 -0.30
CA VAL A 104 16.02 3.59 -1.56
C VAL A 104 15.43 4.89 -2.12
N LYS A 105 14.10 5.05 -2.09
CA LYS A 105 13.43 6.27 -2.53
C LYS A 105 13.74 7.47 -1.63
N ALA A 106 13.89 7.28 -0.32
CA ALA A 106 14.28 8.34 0.60
C ALA A 106 15.72 8.80 0.34
N GLN A 107 16.64 7.87 0.07
CA GLN A 107 18.03 8.18 -0.30
C GLN A 107 18.09 8.97 -1.62
N GLN A 108 17.34 8.54 -2.63
CA GLN A 108 17.22 9.26 -3.91
C GLN A 108 16.66 10.67 -3.69
N ARG A 109 15.56 10.79 -2.94
CA ARG A 109 14.92 12.08 -2.67
C ARG A 109 15.80 13.02 -1.85
N ALA A 110 16.56 12.48 -0.90
CA ALA A 110 17.49 13.26 -0.09
C ALA A 110 18.66 13.77 -0.93
N ALA A 111 19.17 12.96 -1.85
CA ALA A 111 20.20 13.38 -2.81
C ALA A 111 19.69 14.48 -3.75
N GLU A 112 18.45 14.37 -4.25
CA GLU A 112 17.81 15.43 -5.07
C GLU A 112 17.67 16.76 -4.33
N LEU A 113 17.33 16.70 -3.04
CA LEU A 113 17.07 17.87 -2.20
C LEU A 113 18.32 18.38 -1.46
N GLY A 114 19.46 17.71 -1.60
CA GLY A 114 20.69 18.05 -0.89
C GLY A 114 20.60 17.86 0.64
N ILE A 115 19.77 16.93 1.12
CA ILE A 115 19.55 16.67 2.54
C ILE A 115 20.46 15.55 3.02
N ASP A 116 21.22 15.81 4.08
CA ASP A 116 21.93 14.75 4.80
C ASP A 116 20.97 13.99 5.71
N LEU A 117 20.77 12.71 5.40
CA LEU A 117 19.88 11.84 6.16
C LEU A 117 20.30 11.69 7.63
N ALA A 118 21.58 11.89 7.97
CA ALA A 118 22.06 11.79 9.35
C ALA A 118 21.55 12.94 10.23
N THR A 119 21.24 14.08 9.62
CA THR A 119 20.71 15.26 10.31
C THR A 119 19.26 15.10 10.75
N LEU A 120 18.54 14.11 10.21
CA LEU A 120 17.17 13.81 10.62
C LEU A 120 17.10 13.23 12.05
N GLY A 121 18.19 12.64 12.57
CA GLY A 121 18.24 12.12 13.94
C GLY A 121 17.18 11.07 14.26
N LEU A 122 16.70 10.32 13.26
CA LEU A 122 15.65 9.33 13.41
C LEU A 122 16.25 7.93 13.66
N ASP A 123 15.91 7.32 14.79
CA ASP A 123 16.30 5.95 15.14
C ASP A 123 15.43 4.85 14.46
N ARG A 124 14.70 5.24 13.41
CA ARG A 124 13.80 4.36 12.64
C ARG A 124 14.11 4.46 11.15
N LEU A 125 13.53 3.56 10.35
CA LEU A 125 13.64 3.61 8.90
C LEU A 125 13.14 4.97 8.36
N ILE A 126 14.04 5.70 7.70
CA ILE A 126 13.77 6.98 7.07
C ILE A 126 13.05 6.75 5.73
N THR A 127 11.89 7.37 5.60
CA THR A 127 11.01 7.30 4.43
C THR A 127 11.10 8.58 3.60
N VAL A 128 10.57 8.56 2.37
CA VAL A 128 10.47 9.76 1.52
C VAL A 128 9.78 10.90 2.27
N LYS A 129 8.75 10.58 3.07
CA LYS A 129 8.00 11.56 3.87
C LYS A 129 8.88 12.27 4.89
N ASP A 130 9.82 11.56 5.51
CA ASP A 130 10.73 12.13 6.51
C ASP A 130 11.70 13.12 5.86
N VAL A 131 12.16 12.82 4.65
CA VAL A 131 13.01 13.70 3.83
C VAL A 131 12.25 14.92 3.32
N GLU A 132 10.98 14.78 2.97
CA GLU A 132 10.15 15.91 2.52
C GLU A 132 9.76 16.83 3.68
N ALA A 133 9.63 16.28 4.89
CA ALA A 133 9.31 17.05 6.09
C ALA A 133 10.42 18.03 6.51
N THR A 134 11.69 17.78 6.17
CA THR A 134 12.80 18.72 6.46
C THR A 134 12.84 19.92 5.53
N VAL A 135 12.22 19.84 4.35
CA VAL A 135 12.08 20.98 3.42
C VAL A 135 10.75 21.71 3.63
N ALA A 136 9.82 21.12 4.38
CA ALA A 136 8.60 21.80 4.77
C ALA A 136 8.95 23.02 5.60
N VAL A 137 8.89 24.20 4.97
CA VAL A 137 8.80 25.47 5.69
C VAL A 137 7.68 25.30 6.70
N PRO A 138 7.88 25.62 8.00
CA PRO A 138 6.78 25.63 8.96
C PRO A 138 5.71 26.55 8.41
N VAL A 139 4.66 25.99 7.84
CA VAL A 139 3.53 26.79 7.40
C VAL A 139 2.82 27.18 8.68
N THR A 140 3.05 28.41 9.11
CA THR A 140 2.26 29.02 10.17
C THR A 140 0.82 29.00 9.71
N ALA A 141 -0.03 28.32 10.49
CA ALA A 141 -1.47 28.32 10.28
C ALA A 141 -1.96 29.77 10.10
N PRO A 142 -2.88 30.04 9.17
CA PRO A 142 -3.50 31.35 9.04
C PRO A 142 -4.04 31.82 10.40
N ALA A 143 -3.83 33.10 10.74
CA ALA A 143 -4.26 33.66 12.02
C ALA A 143 -5.79 33.58 12.21
N ASP A 144 -6.54 33.69 11.10
CA ASP A 144 -7.98 33.48 11.04
C ASP A 144 -8.31 32.37 10.03
N LEU A 145 -8.90 31.28 10.51
CA LEU A 145 -9.36 30.18 9.67
C LEU A 145 -10.75 30.51 9.10
N PRO A 146 -11.06 30.10 7.85
CA PRO A 146 -12.38 30.29 7.28
C PRO A 146 -13.41 29.48 8.05
N VAL A 147 -14.66 29.96 8.06
CA VAL A 147 -15.81 29.24 8.62
C VAL A 147 -16.46 28.35 7.55
N PRO A 148 -17.23 27.32 7.95
CA PRO A 148 -18.04 26.54 7.02
C PRO A 148 -19.00 27.41 6.20
N LEU A 149 -19.21 27.02 4.94
CA LEU A 149 -20.15 27.68 4.04
C LEU A 149 -21.60 27.50 4.53
N PRO A 150 -22.49 28.45 4.23
CA PRO A 150 -23.92 28.26 4.50
C PRO A 150 -24.47 27.09 3.66
N GLY A 151 -25.33 26.29 4.28
CA GLY A 151 -26.07 25.24 3.59
C GLY A 151 -27.22 25.78 2.74
N ALA A 152 -27.42 25.21 1.57
CA ALA A 152 -28.59 25.46 0.75
C ALA A 152 -29.84 24.81 1.37
N PRO A 153 -31.01 25.45 1.25
CA PRO A 153 -32.25 24.90 1.81
C PRO A 153 -32.53 23.47 1.32
N GLY A 154 -32.88 22.58 2.25
CA GLY A 154 -33.26 21.20 1.94
C GLY A 154 -32.09 20.27 1.59
N ARG A 155 -30.84 20.73 1.69
CA ARG A 155 -29.64 19.90 1.48
C ARG A 155 -28.96 19.58 2.80
N GLN A 156 -28.60 18.32 2.98
CA GLN A 156 -27.73 17.89 4.07
C GLN A 156 -26.34 18.54 3.90
N ARG A 157 -25.87 19.21 4.95
CA ARG A 157 -24.57 19.89 4.98
C ARG A 157 -23.48 18.89 5.35
N ILE A 158 -22.50 18.76 4.48
CA ILE A 158 -21.48 17.73 4.56
C ILE A 158 -20.13 18.35 4.93
N LEU A 159 -19.52 17.83 6.00
CA LEU A 159 -18.10 18.02 6.29
C LEU A 159 -17.29 16.96 5.55
N ILE A 160 -16.27 17.39 4.80
CA ILE A 160 -15.34 16.46 4.14
C ILE A 160 -14.09 16.31 5.02
N VAL A 161 -13.71 15.07 5.32
CA VAL A 161 -12.46 14.77 6.07
C VAL A 161 -11.36 14.37 5.09
N GLY A 162 -10.34 15.21 4.97
CA GLY A 162 -9.23 15.14 4.02
C GLY A 162 -9.41 16.08 2.83
N ALA A 163 -8.40 16.89 2.53
CA ALA A 163 -8.36 17.90 1.47
C ALA A 163 -7.44 17.51 0.28
N ALA A 164 -7.11 16.22 0.16
CA ALA A 164 -6.31 15.68 -0.95
C ALA A 164 -7.18 15.31 -2.17
N LEU A 165 -6.60 14.57 -3.13
CA LEU A 165 -7.30 14.13 -4.37
C LEU A 165 -8.52 13.20 -4.12
N GLY A 166 -8.67 12.65 -2.92
CA GLY A 166 -9.92 11.97 -2.55
C GLY A 166 -11.08 12.95 -2.38
N ALA A 167 -10.81 14.14 -1.85
CA ALA A 167 -11.80 15.19 -1.64
C ALA A 167 -12.38 15.66 -2.97
N THR A 168 -11.54 15.85 -3.99
CA THR A 168 -11.99 16.31 -5.32
C THR A 168 -12.98 15.33 -5.96
N GLN A 169 -12.82 14.02 -5.72
CA GLN A 169 -13.76 13.00 -6.20
C GLN A 169 -15.10 13.07 -5.47
N VAL A 170 -15.09 13.24 -4.15
CA VAL A 170 -16.33 13.40 -3.37
C VAL A 170 -17.04 14.71 -3.75
N LEU A 171 -16.29 15.80 -3.93
CA LEU A 171 -16.83 17.09 -4.33
C LEU A 171 -17.44 17.05 -5.74
N ASP A 172 -16.87 16.28 -6.66
CA ASP A 172 -17.43 16.03 -7.99
C ASP A 172 -18.79 15.31 -7.90
N ILE A 173 -18.88 14.23 -7.09
CA ILE A 173 -20.15 13.53 -6.81
C ILE A 173 -21.19 14.50 -6.23
N LEU A 174 -20.80 15.32 -5.25
CA LEU A 174 -21.70 16.24 -4.57
C LEU A 174 -22.08 17.47 -5.42
N ALA A 175 -21.29 17.84 -6.42
CA ALA A 175 -21.60 18.98 -7.30
C ALA A 175 -22.91 18.78 -8.07
N GLY A 176 -23.22 17.53 -8.45
CA GLY A 176 -24.48 17.14 -9.08
C GLY A 176 -25.62 16.82 -8.10
N SER A 177 -25.36 16.81 -6.79
CA SER A 177 -26.34 16.40 -5.79
C SER A 177 -27.37 17.49 -5.51
N THR A 178 -28.64 17.09 -5.47
CA THR A 178 -29.76 17.95 -5.05
C THR A 178 -30.09 17.83 -3.57
N THR A 179 -29.54 16.82 -2.89
CA THR A 179 -29.86 16.44 -1.49
C THR A 179 -28.71 16.68 -0.52
N GLN A 180 -27.48 16.84 -1.02
CA GLN A 180 -26.28 17.02 -0.21
C GLN A 180 -25.45 18.20 -0.73
N GLN A 181 -24.70 18.84 0.17
CA GLN A 181 -23.77 19.92 -0.17
C GLN A 181 -22.56 19.87 0.75
N ALA A 182 -21.35 19.87 0.20
CA ALA A 182 -20.14 20.11 1.00
C ALA A 182 -20.09 21.56 1.49
N VAL A 183 -19.86 21.76 2.78
CA VAL A 183 -19.80 23.10 3.40
C VAL A 183 -18.43 23.43 3.96
N ALA A 184 -17.64 22.42 4.30
CA ALA A 184 -16.28 22.59 4.84
C ALA A 184 -15.45 21.35 4.60
N ILE A 185 -14.13 21.52 4.68
CA ILE A 185 -13.14 20.45 4.67
C ILE A 185 -12.26 20.59 5.92
N VAL A 186 -11.91 19.48 6.56
CA VAL A 186 -10.81 19.42 7.55
C VAL A 186 -9.65 18.60 7.01
N ASP A 187 -8.42 18.99 7.30
CA ASP A 187 -7.21 18.25 6.96
C ASP A 187 -6.14 18.47 8.04
N ASP A 188 -5.45 17.42 8.48
CA ASP A 188 -4.40 17.56 9.50
C ASP A 188 -3.10 18.20 8.96
N ASP A 189 -2.97 18.35 7.64
CA ASP A 189 -1.91 19.11 7.00
C ASP A 189 -2.20 20.62 7.09
N ALA A 190 -1.58 21.27 8.08
CA ALA A 190 -1.73 22.72 8.32
C ALA A 190 -1.37 23.61 7.13
N SER A 191 -0.57 23.10 6.17
CA SER A 191 -0.26 23.86 4.95
C SER A 191 -1.47 24.08 4.03
N ARG A 192 -2.55 23.31 4.22
CA ARG A 192 -3.79 23.40 3.45
C ARG A 192 -4.83 24.30 4.08
N TRP A 193 -4.65 24.71 5.34
CA TRP A 193 -5.64 25.48 6.07
C TRP A 193 -5.84 26.86 5.43
N GLY A 194 -7.11 27.29 5.31
CA GLY A 194 -7.47 28.52 4.61
C GLY A 194 -7.52 28.40 3.09
N ALA A 195 -6.99 27.32 2.50
CA ALA A 195 -7.17 27.06 1.07
C ALA A 195 -8.61 26.62 0.76
N THR A 196 -8.92 26.55 -0.53
CA THR A 196 -10.19 25.96 -0.99
C THR A 196 -9.93 24.79 -1.93
N VAL A 197 -10.83 23.80 -1.90
CA VAL A 197 -10.88 22.71 -2.89
C VAL A 197 -12.24 22.79 -3.57
N HIS A 198 -12.25 23.05 -4.88
CA HIS A 198 -13.47 23.28 -5.68
C HIS A 198 -14.43 24.31 -5.02
N GLY A 199 -13.86 25.38 -4.42
CA GLY A 199 -14.62 26.43 -3.73
C GLY A 199 -15.05 26.11 -2.30
N ILE A 200 -14.76 24.91 -1.77
CA ILE A 200 -15.06 24.54 -0.38
C ILE A 200 -13.85 24.84 0.50
N PRO A 201 -14.00 25.56 1.62
CA PRO A 201 -12.88 25.97 2.47
C PRO A 201 -12.32 24.82 3.31
N VAL A 202 -11.00 24.79 3.47
CA VAL A 202 -10.31 23.97 4.47
C VAL A 202 -10.27 24.77 5.78
N VAL A 203 -11.14 24.42 6.71
CA VAL A 203 -11.43 25.20 7.93
C VAL A 203 -10.49 24.90 9.10
N GLY A 204 -9.62 23.90 8.96
CA GLY A 204 -8.61 23.54 9.96
C GLY A 204 -8.36 22.04 10.03
N GLY A 205 -7.84 21.60 11.18
CA GLY A 205 -7.52 20.19 11.46
C GLY A 205 -8.71 19.34 11.88
N SER A 206 -8.52 18.02 11.93
CA SER A 206 -9.57 17.08 12.34
C SER A 206 -10.01 17.22 13.80
N SER A 207 -9.24 17.92 14.64
CA SER A 207 -9.66 18.27 16.01
C SER A 207 -10.93 19.11 16.05
N LEU A 208 -11.28 19.80 14.96
CA LEU A 208 -12.50 20.62 14.86
C LEU A 208 -13.76 19.82 14.53
N VAL A 209 -13.66 18.54 14.15
CA VAL A 209 -14.81 17.72 13.70
C VAL A 209 -15.93 17.72 14.74
N GLY A 210 -15.60 17.47 16.02
CA GLY A 210 -16.60 17.41 17.09
C GLY A 210 -17.19 18.78 17.44
N SER A 211 -16.36 19.83 17.53
CA SER A 211 -16.83 21.18 17.88
C SER A 211 -17.73 21.78 16.80
N LEU A 212 -17.36 21.60 15.52
CA LEU A 212 -18.17 22.04 14.37
C LEU A 212 -19.47 21.26 14.21
N PHE A 213 -19.57 20.07 14.82
CA PHE A 213 -20.83 19.34 14.84
C PHE A 213 -21.72 19.84 15.97
N ALA A 214 -21.13 20.00 17.15
CA ALA A 214 -21.83 20.48 18.34
C ALA A 214 -22.41 21.90 18.18
N ASP A 215 -21.77 22.76 17.39
CA ASP A 215 -22.28 24.10 17.05
C ASP A 215 -23.30 24.10 15.90
N GLY A 216 -23.56 22.94 15.28
CA GLY A 216 -24.51 22.79 14.20
C GLY A 216 -24.03 23.30 12.84
N SER A 217 -22.71 23.45 12.63
CA SER A 217 -22.14 23.92 11.35
C SER A 217 -22.36 22.95 10.18
N TYR A 218 -22.55 21.66 10.47
CA TYR A 218 -22.82 20.64 9.45
C TYR A 218 -23.70 19.51 10.02
N ASP A 219 -24.22 18.65 9.14
CA ASP A 219 -25.19 17.59 9.50
C ASP A 219 -24.59 16.19 9.49
N ALA A 220 -23.61 15.92 8.63
CA ALA A 220 -22.90 14.64 8.55
C ALA A 220 -21.50 14.78 7.92
N ALA A 221 -20.62 13.80 8.16
CA ALA A 221 -19.28 13.78 7.59
C ALA A 221 -19.11 12.73 6.48
N ILE A 222 -18.18 12.98 5.56
CA ILE A 222 -17.70 12.01 4.57
C ILE A 222 -16.18 11.96 4.63
N ILE A 223 -15.62 10.76 4.82
CA ILE A 223 -14.18 10.55 4.95
C ILE A 223 -13.57 10.35 3.58
N ALA A 224 -12.93 11.37 3.03
CA ALA A 224 -12.41 11.40 1.67
C ALA A 224 -10.95 10.90 1.55
N ILE A 225 -10.63 9.83 2.30
CA ILE A 225 -9.30 9.21 2.32
C ILE A 225 -9.29 7.96 1.44
N GLY A 226 -8.77 8.07 0.21
CA GLY A 226 -8.87 6.97 -0.78
C GLY A 226 -7.73 5.94 -0.80
N ARG A 227 -6.64 6.14 -0.05
CA ARG A 227 -5.42 5.28 -0.16
C ARG A 227 -5.09 4.43 1.06
N SER A 228 -5.63 4.79 2.23
CA SER A 228 -5.22 4.18 3.50
C SER A 228 -6.46 3.75 4.29
N PRO A 229 -6.81 2.45 4.23
CA PRO A 229 -7.87 1.89 5.06
C PRO A 229 -7.70 2.19 6.55
N ALA A 230 -6.47 2.10 7.07
CA ALA A 230 -6.17 2.42 8.47
C ALA A 230 -6.52 3.87 8.84
N VAL A 231 -6.23 4.84 7.96
CA VAL A 231 -6.59 6.25 8.20
C VAL A 231 -8.10 6.46 8.05
N ARG A 232 -8.77 5.74 7.14
CA ARG A 232 -10.24 5.74 7.05
C ARG A 232 -10.88 5.28 8.35
N ALA A 233 -10.43 4.13 8.88
CA ALA A 233 -10.90 3.57 10.15
C ALA A 233 -10.66 4.53 11.33
N LYS A 234 -9.48 5.16 11.40
CA LYS A 234 -9.17 6.20 12.40
C LYS A 234 -10.21 7.33 12.39
N PHE A 235 -10.54 7.87 11.21
CA PHE A 235 -11.49 8.97 11.11
C PHE A 235 -12.94 8.53 11.33
N ARG A 236 -13.29 7.28 11.00
CA ARG A 236 -14.59 6.69 11.37
C ARG A 236 -14.75 6.63 12.88
N ALA A 237 -13.74 6.13 13.60
CA ALA A 237 -13.73 6.11 15.06
C ALA A 237 -13.84 7.52 15.64
N LEU A 238 -13.07 8.49 15.12
CA LEU A 238 -13.14 9.89 15.55
C LEU A 238 -14.55 10.48 15.36
N CYS A 239 -15.22 10.20 14.25
CA CYS A 239 -16.60 10.66 14.03
C CYS A 239 -17.57 9.97 15.00
N ALA A 240 -17.43 8.66 15.20
CA ALA A 240 -18.27 7.90 16.12
C ALA A 240 -18.14 8.39 17.57
N ASP A 241 -16.92 8.63 18.04
CA ASP A 241 -16.63 9.16 19.38
C ASP A 241 -17.23 10.57 19.58
N ALA A 242 -17.31 11.36 18.51
CA ALA A 242 -17.93 12.68 18.49
C ALA A 242 -19.45 12.65 18.25
N GLY A 243 -20.07 11.47 18.07
CA GLY A 243 -21.48 11.34 17.72
C GLY A 243 -21.86 11.87 16.33
N VAL A 244 -20.87 12.05 15.46
CA VAL A 244 -21.03 12.59 14.11
C VAL A 244 -21.50 11.49 13.17
N PRO A 245 -22.69 11.62 12.54
CA PRO A 245 -23.15 10.63 11.57
C PRO A 245 -22.33 10.70 10.28
N LEU A 246 -22.12 9.55 9.65
CA LEU A 246 -21.46 9.48 8.34
C LEU A 246 -22.50 9.40 7.22
N ALA A 247 -22.31 10.19 6.18
CA ALA A 247 -23.14 10.17 4.99
C ALA A 247 -22.51 9.34 3.87
N ASN A 248 -23.32 8.76 2.99
CA ASN A 248 -22.83 8.16 1.76
C ASN A 248 -22.71 9.25 0.68
N ALA A 249 -21.66 9.18 -0.15
CA ALA A 249 -21.56 9.89 -1.41
C ALA A 249 -21.68 8.88 -2.54
N ILE A 250 -22.81 8.90 -3.26
CA ILE A 250 -23.09 7.94 -4.33
C ILE A 250 -23.24 8.72 -5.63
N ASP A 251 -22.38 8.43 -6.59
CA ASP A 251 -22.46 9.01 -7.91
C ASP A 251 -23.78 8.63 -8.61
N PRO A 252 -24.49 9.57 -9.27
CA PRO A 252 -25.75 9.29 -9.95
C PRO A 252 -25.67 8.22 -11.06
N THR A 253 -24.47 7.95 -11.59
CA THR A 253 -24.26 6.92 -12.60
C THR A 253 -24.06 5.52 -12.00
N ALA A 254 -23.93 5.40 -10.67
CA ALA A 254 -23.82 4.10 -10.01
C ALA A 254 -25.14 3.32 -10.15
N LYS A 255 -25.04 2.06 -10.57
CA LYS A 255 -26.19 1.14 -10.68
C LYS A 255 -26.27 0.28 -9.44
N ILE A 256 -27.26 0.54 -8.59
CA ILE A 256 -27.49 -0.20 -7.35
C ILE A 256 -28.81 -0.97 -7.47
N ALA A 257 -28.78 -2.28 -7.21
CA ALA A 257 -29.98 -3.12 -7.20
C ALA A 257 -30.90 -2.80 -6.00
N THR A 258 -32.18 -3.12 -6.11
CA THR A 258 -33.23 -2.66 -5.18
C THR A 258 -33.15 -3.24 -3.77
N ASP A 259 -32.46 -4.37 -3.61
CA ASP A 259 -32.32 -5.15 -2.38
C ASP A 259 -30.92 -5.04 -1.75
N VAL A 260 -30.06 -4.16 -2.29
CA VAL A 260 -28.73 -3.90 -1.73
C VAL A 260 -28.85 -3.19 -0.39
N THR A 261 -28.11 -3.68 0.61
CA THR A 261 -27.95 -2.99 1.89
C THR A 261 -26.59 -2.31 1.95
N ILE A 262 -26.56 -1.01 2.27
CA ILE A 262 -25.33 -0.22 2.36
C ILE A 262 -25.28 0.44 3.73
N GLY A 263 -24.15 0.30 4.42
CA GLY A 263 -23.84 1.03 5.64
C GLY A 263 -23.64 2.54 5.43
N GLN A 264 -22.97 3.19 6.37
CA GLN A 264 -22.75 4.64 6.39
C GLN A 264 -21.33 5.01 5.94
N GLY A 265 -21.11 6.25 5.48
CA GLY A 265 -19.77 6.76 5.14
C GLY A 265 -19.16 6.22 3.84
N ASN A 266 -19.94 5.49 3.04
CA ASN A 266 -19.47 4.89 1.79
C ASN A 266 -19.38 5.93 0.67
N ILE A 267 -18.26 5.89 -0.06
CA ILE A 267 -18.04 6.66 -1.29
C ILE A 267 -18.14 5.68 -2.45
N VAL A 268 -19.11 5.90 -3.34
CA VAL A 268 -19.38 5.09 -4.52
C VAL A 268 -19.22 5.98 -5.75
N CYS A 269 -18.06 5.92 -6.40
CA CYS A 269 -17.74 6.75 -7.57
C CYS A 269 -18.49 6.31 -8.84
N ALA A 270 -18.30 7.08 -9.90
CA ALA A 270 -18.98 6.91 -11.18
C ALA A 270 -18.91 5.47 -11.73
N PHE A 271 -20.03 5.03 -12.31
CA PHE A 271 -20.22 3.74 -12.96
C PHE A 271 -19.94 2.51 -12.10
N CYS A 272 -19.99 2.64 -10.77
CA CYS A 272 -19.99 1.47 -9.91
C CYS A 272 -21.29 0.66 -10.07
N HIS A 273 -21.21 -0.65 -9.85
CA HIS A 273 -22.35 -1.55 -9.89
C HIS A 273 -22.40 -2.40 -8.61
N LEU A 274 -23.56 -2.40 -7.94
CA LEU A 274 -23.89 -3.27 -6.81
C LEU A 274 -25.09 -4.13 -7.20
N ALA A 275 -24.83 -5.42 -7.44
CA ALA A 275 -25.85 -6.37 -7.89
C ALA A 275 -26.78 -6.83 -6.76
N THR A 276 -27.82 -7.60 -7.11
CA THR A 276 -28.81 -8.12 -6.16
C THR A 276 -28.19 -8.89 -5.00
N GLY A 277 -28.71 -8.70 -3.80
CA GLY A 277 -28.25 -9.35 -2.58
C GLY A 277 -26.89 -8.87 -2.06
N VAL A 278 -26.26 -7.87 -2.66
CA VAL A 278 -24.99 -7.32 -2.16
C VAL A 278 -25.20 -6.61 -0.83
N ARG A 279 -24.26 -6.83 0.10
CA ARG A 279 -24.25 -6.21 1.42
C ARG A 279 -22.93 -5.49 1.64
N VAL A 280 -22.99 -4.17 1.84
CA VAL A 280 -21.81 -3.31 2.05
C VAL A 280 -21.85 -2.78 3.49
N GLY A 281 -20.73 -2.93 4.19
CA GLY A 281 -20.49 -2.34 5.50
C GLY A 281 -20.29 -0.82 5.46
N ASP A 282 -19.52 -0.31 6.41
CA ASP A 282 -19.32 1.12 6.61
C ASP A 282 -18.03 1.64 5.99
N ASN A 283 -18.04 2.90 5.59
CA ASN A 283 -16.87 3.71 5.33
C ASN A 283 -15.94 3.17 4.23
N ASN A 284 -16.49 2.54 3.20
CA ASN A 284 -15.71 2.09 2.05
C ASN A 284 -15.47 3.21 1.03
N PHE A 285 -14.36 3.14 0.29
CA PHE A 285 -14.09 3.96 -0.88
C PHE A 285 -14.05 3.05 -2.12
N PHE A 286 -15.13 3.09 -2.91
CA PHE A 286 -15.24 2.43 -4.21
C PHE A 286 -14.95 3.42 -5.32
N SER A 287 -13.76 3.30 -5.92
CA SER A 287 -13.41 4.11 -7.09
C SER A 287 -14.20 3.68 -8.32
N ALA A 288 -14.07 4.44 -9.41
CA ALA A 288 -14.91 4.29 -10.58
C ALA A 288 -14.84 2.87 -11.19
N TYR A 289 -15.95 2.43 -11.78
CA TYR A 289 -16.07 1.12 -12.44
C TYR A 289 -15.88 -0.10 -11.55
N ASN A 290 -16.00 0.01 -10.24
CA ASN A 290 -16.07 -1.17 -9.40
C ASN A 290 -17.41 -1.90 -9.60
N SER A 291 -17.38 -3.22 -9.69
CA SER A 291 -18.59 -4.02 -9.86
C SER A 291 -18.58 -5.19 -8.88
N PHE A 292 -19.49 -5.15 -7.92
CA PHE A 292 -19.69 -6.25 -6.97
C PHE A 292 -20.91 -7.04 -7.39
N ASP A 293 -20.70 -8.25 -7.91
CA ASP A 293 -21.78 -9.10 -8.43
C ASP A 293 -22.53 -9.83 -7.30
N HIS A 294 -23.61 -10.51 -7.66
CA HIS A 294 -24.72 -10.83 -6.79
C HIS A 294 -24.33 -11.58 -5.51
N HIS A 295 -25.02 -11.28 -4.41
CA HIS A 295 -24.84 -11.94 -3.11
C HIS A 295 -23.43 -11.81 -2.51
N SER A 296 -22.63 -10.84 -2.96
CA SER A 296 -21.33 -10.56 -2.35
C SER A 296 -21.48 -9.75 -1.06
N VAL A 297 -20.56 -9.98 -0.12
CA VAL A 297 -20.51 -9.27 1.17
C VAL A 297 -19.21 -8.49 1.22
N ILE A 298 -19.29 -7.21 1.57
CA ILE A 298 -18.14 -6.31 1.69
C ILE A 298 -18.14 -5.71 3.09
N GLY A 299 -17.01 -5.83 3.79
CA GLY A 299 -16.81 -5.30 5.14
C GLY A 299 -16.60 -3.78 5.17
N ASP A 300 -15.87 -3.33 6.18
CA ASP A 300 -15.71 -1.92 6.51
C ASP A 300 -14.38 -1.33 6.02
N ASP A 301 -14.32 -0.01 5.90
CA ASP A 301 -13.09 0.77 5.77
C ASP A 301 -12.21 0.40 4.55
N ASN A 302 -12.75 -0.31 3.56
CA ASN A 302 -11.99 -0.72 2.40
C ASN A 302 -11.67 0.49 1.50
N ALA A 303 -10.52 0.42 0.83
CA ALA A 303 -10.12 1.43 -0.14
C ALA A 303 -9.71 0.75 -1.45
N SER A 304 -10.44 1.05 -2.52
CA SER A 304 -10.21 0.42 -3.81
C SER A 304 -9.77 1.42 -4.88
N GLY A 305 -8.88 0.96 -5.76
CA GLY A 305 -8.65 1.60 -7.04
C GLY A 305 -9.80 1.33 -8.01
N PRO A 306 -9.76 1.92 -9.21
CA PRO A 306 -10.78 1.68 -10.23
C PRO A 306 -10.83 0.23 -10.69
N SER A 307 -12.00 -0.21 -11.15
CA SER A 307 -12.19 -1.51 -11.80
C SER A 307 -11.81 -2.71 -10.93
N VAL A 308 -12.20 -2.69 -9.66
CA VAL A 308 -12.27 -3.90 -8.84
C VAL A 308 -13.62 -4.59 -9.10
N VAL A 309 -13.55 -5.80 -9.66
CA VAL A 309 -14.71 -6.56 -10.12
C VAL A 309 -14.75 -7.91 -9.42
N THR A 310 -15.88 -8.23 -8.81
CA THR A 310 -16.14 -9.55 -8.24
C THR A 310 -17.17 -10.29 -9.06
N SER A 311 -17.02 -11.61 -9.12
CA SER A 311 -18.12 -12.50 -9.48
C SER A 311 -19.09 -12.66 -8.29
N GLY A 312 -20.13 -13.49 -8.46
CA GLY A 312 -21.13 -13.70 -7.41
C GLY A 312 -20.59 -14.39 -6.16
N LYS A 313 -21.19 -14.08 -4.99
CA LYS A 313 -20.92 -14.69 -3.68
C LYS A 313 -19.48 -14.51 -3.16
N VAL A 314 -18.81 -13.42 -3.52
CA VAL A 314 -17.50 -13.09 -2.97
C VAL A 314 -17.65 -12.46 -1.58
N THR A 315 -16.79 -12.83 -0.65
CA THR A 315 -16.70 -12.18 0.67
C THR A 315 -15.42 -11.34 0.74
N ILE A 316 -15.57 -10.04 0.85
CA ILE A 316 -14.50 -9.07 1.09
C ILE A 316 -14.56 -8.66 2.55
N GLY A 317 -13.47 -8.86 3.28
CA GLY A 317 -13.31 -8.42 4.67
C GLY A 317 -13.23 -6.90 4.82
N SER A 318 -12.61 -6.47 5.91
CA SER A 318 -12.46 -5.06 6.27
C SER A 318 -11.03 -4.59 6.13
N ARG A 319 -10.86 -3.27 5.96
CA ARG A 319 -9.57 -2.57 5.88
C ARG A 319 -8.66 -3.05 4.74
N ILE A 320 -9.25 -3.57 3.67
CA ILE A 320 -8.52 -4.06 2.51
C ILE A 320 -8.14 -2.90 1.60
N ARG A 321 -6.90 -2.94 1.11
CA ARG A 321 -6.43 -2.04 0.06
C ARG A 321 -6.40 -2.77 -1.27
N PHE A 322 -7.25 -2.35 -2.21
CA PHE A 322 -7.21 -2.83 -3.59
C PHE A 322 -6.48 -1.83 -4.50
N GLY A 323 -5.62 -2.35 -5.37
CA GLY A 323 -5.12 -1.65 -6.55
C GLY A 323 -6.20 -1.46 -7.61
N THR A 324 -5.76 -1.25 -8.84
CA THR A 324 -6.63 -1.03 -10.01
C THR A 324 -6.75 -2.29 -10.84
N GLY A 325 -7.93 -2.55 -11.42
CA GLY A 325 -8.11 -3.62 -12.42
C GLY A 325 -7.94 -5.01 -11.80
N ILE A 326 -8.75 -5.33 -10.80
CA ILE A 326 -8.69 -6.59 -10.05
C ILE A 326 -9.96 -7.38 -10.35
N PHE A 327 -9.80 -8.68 -10.59
CA PHE A 327 -10.91 -9.60 -10.87
C PHE A 327 -10.93 -10.71 -9.82
N ILE A 328 -12.09 -10.99 -9.23
CA ILE A 328 -12.25 -11.99 -8.16
C ILE A 328 -13.27 -13.05 -8.58
N GLU A 329 -12.86 -14.32 -8.56
CA GLU A 329 -13.71 -15.48 -8.90
C GLU A 329 -14.81 -15.72 -7.85
N PRO A 330 -15.90 -16.44 -8.20
CA PRO A 330 -16.98 -16.75 -7.27
C PRO A 330 -16.50 -17.47 -6.00
N ASP A 331 -17.25 -17.29 -4.91
CA ASP A 331 -17.05 -17.97 -3.61
C ASP A 331 -15.68 -17.73 -2.94
N VAL A 332 -14.88 -16.80 -3.48
CA VAL A 332 -13.61 -16.36 -2.89
C VAL A 332 -13.83 -15.52 -1.65
N VAL A 333 -12.97 -15.72 -0.64
CA VAL A 333 -12.89 -14.88 0.56
C VAL A 333 -11.59 -14.11 0.55
N VAL A 334 -11.65 -12.78 0.66
CA VAL A 334 -10.51 -11.91 0.92
C VAL A 334 -10.58 -11.48 2.38
N GLY A 335 -9.65 -11.96 3.19
CA GLY A 335 -9.60 -11.68 4.62
C GLY A 335 -9.26 -10.22 4.94
N ASP A 336 -9.55 -9.84 6.19
CA ASP A 336 -9.29 -8.51 6.73
C ASP A 336 -7.82 -8.07 6.56
N ASP A 337 -7.61 -6.76 6.45
CA ASP A 337 -6.27 -6.15 6.39
C ASP A 337 -5.39 -6.63 5.23
N ALA A 338 -5.99 -7.27 4.22
CA ALA A 338 -5.27 -7.70 3.03
C ALA A 338 -4.90 -6.51 2.12
N ALA A 339 -3.87 -6.71 1.30
CA ALA A 339 -3.47 -5.76 0.27
C ALA A 339 -3.37 -6.45 -1.09
N ILE A 340 -4.18 -6.01 -2.05
CA ILE A 340 -4.26 -6.62 -3.38
C ILE A 340 -3.62 -5.68 -4.40
N ALA A 341 -2.53 -6.12 -5.04
CA ALA A 341 -1.86 -5.34 -6.07
C ALA A 341 -2.73 -5.18 -7.34
N SER A 342 -2.49 -4.10 -8.08
CA SER A 342 -3.19 -3.83 -9.34
C SER A 342 -2.97 -4.96 -10.36
N GLY A 343 -3.98 -5.21 -11.19
CA GLY A 343 -3.94 -6.23 -12.25
C GLY A 343 -4.11 -7.67 -11.76
N ALA A 344 -4.45 -7.89 -10.49
CA ALA A 344 -4.56 -9.23 -9.94
C ALA A 344 -5.84 -9.93 -10.39
N VAL A 345 -5.73 -11.22 -10.69
CA VAL A 345 -6.87 -12.13 -10.80
C VAL A 345 -6.83 -13.08 -9.61
N ILE A 346 -7.84 -13.00 -8.75
CA ILE A 346 -7.93 -13.74 -7.50
C ILE A 346 -8.83 -14.95 -7.71
N VAL A 347 -8.21 -16.11 -7.85
CA VAL A 347 -8.89 -17.40 -8.09
C VAL A 347 -8.92 -18.28 -6.83
N SER A 348 -8.36 -17.79 -5.72
CA SER A 348 -8.30 -18.50 -4.45
C SER A 348 -8.34 -17.52 -3.29
N SER A 349 -8.96 -17.93 -2.19
CA SER A 349 -9.11 -17.09 -1.00
C SER A 349 -7.78 -16.57 -0.49
N VAL A 350 -7.79 -15.30 -0.09
CA VAL A 350 -6.64 -14.58 0.46
C VAL A 350 -6.83 -14.52 1.97
N PRO A 351 -5.91 -15.08 2.78
CA PRO A 351 -6.01 -14.98 4.23
C PRO A 351 -5.90 -13.52 4.71
N ALA A 352 -6.38 -13.25 5.92
CA ALA A 352 -6.24 -11.93 6.53
C ALA A 352 -4.77 -11.54 6.71
N GLU A 353 -4.46 -10.24 6.70
CA GLU A 353 -3.11 -9.67 6.84
C GLU A 353 -2.10 -10.10 5.76
N HIS A 354 -2.58 -10.62 4.62
CA HIS A 354 -1.72 -11.03 3.50
C HIS A 354 -1.71 -10.01 2.36
N ALA A 355 -0.60 -9.99 1.62
CA ALA A 355 -0.46 -9.17 0.42
C ALA A 355 -0.41 -10.05 -0.85
N VAL A 356 -1.31 -9.79 -1.79
CA VAL A 356 -1.24 -10.33 -3.15
C VAL A 356 -0.38 -9.41 -3.99
N LYS A 357 0.71 -9.95 -4.54
CA LYS A 357 1.62 -9.24 -5.44
C LYS A 357 1.46 -9.75 -6.86
N THR A 358 1.40 -8.86 -7.83
CA THR A 358 1.37 -9.19 -9.26
C THR A 358 2.76 -9.02 -9.87
N LYS A 359 3.21 -10.03 -10.65
CA LYS A 359 4.42 -9.91 -11.47
C LYS A 359 4.04 -9.18 -12.76
N ILE A 360 4.63 -8.03 -13.04
CA ILE A 360 4.42 -7.31 -14.30
C ILE A 360 5.06 -8.14 -15.42
N VAL A 361 4.24 -8.73 -16.29
CA VAL A 361 4.74 -9.26 -17.56
C VAL A 361 4.93 -8.06 -18.48
N THR A 362 6.16 -7.74 -18.85
CA THR A 362 6.44 -6.65 -19.80
C THR A 362 5.73 -6.94 -21.12
N THR A 363 4.78 -6.09 -21.49
CA THR A 363 4.17 -6.12 -22.83
C THR A 363 5.25 -5.83 -23.86
N THR A 364 5.59 -6.83 -24.68
CA THR A 364 6.50 -6.63 -25.81
C THR A 364 5.69 -6.07 -26.97
N VAL A 365 5.91 -4.80 -27.29
CA VAL A 365 5.31 -4.16 -28.47
C VAL A 365 6.16 -4.51 -29.69
N VAL A 366 5.61 -5.30 -30.60
CA VAL A 366 6.23 -5.58 -31.90
C VAL A 366 5.47 -4.86 -33.01
N PRO A 367 6.14 -4.40 -34.08
CA PRO A 367 5.45 -3.85 -35.24
C PRO A 367 4.45 -4.86 -35.81
N LEU A 368 3.27 -4.37 -36.21
CA LEU A 368 2.36 -5.14 -37.08
C LEU A 368 3.13 -5.51 -38.35
N ARG A 369 3.45 -6.79 -38.53
CA ARG A 369 3.92 -7.29 -39.83
C ARG A 369 2.76 -7.12 -40.81
N ARG A 370 2.91 -6.18 -41.74
CA ARG A 370 1.98 -6.01 -42.86
C ARG A 370 2.07 -7.18 -43.82
#